data_AF-A0A438D0D9-F1
#
_entry.id   AF-A0A438D0D9-F1
#
_cell.length_a   1.000
_cell.length_b   1.000
_cell.length_c   1.000
_cell.angle_alpha   90.00
_cell.angle_beta   90.00
_cell.angle_gamma   90.00
#
_symmetry.space_group_name_H-M   'P 1'
#
loop_
_entity.id
_entity.type
_entity.pdbx_description
1 polymer ?
#
loop_
_entity_poly.entity_id
_entity_poly.type
_entity_poly.pdbx_seq_one_letter_code
_entity_poly.pdbx_strand_id
1 'polypeptide(L)'
;MAAKKALASFPKVLLDEVEKWGGRKQTGVSLRYMTKFGSQPTSRNLVFSAQFLHKELPIRIARRTLELQSLPFGLSQKPAVLKVRDWYLESFHDIRSFPEVKDTNDELGFTNMIKMIKVRHNNVVPMMALGVQQLKNDINPKARKLDEIHQFLDRFYMSRIGIRMLIGQHVALHDHNPQPDCVGCIHTKVSPMDVARNASEDARAICLREYGSAPDVNIYGDQCFTFP
;
A
#
# COMPACT_ATOMS: atom_id res chain seq x y z
N MET A 1 27.92 2.80 -14.50
CA MET A 1 27.44 4.01 -15.22
C MET A 1 25.91 4.11 -15.36
N ALA A 2 25.16 3.00 -15.42
CA ALA A 2 23.68 3.05 -15.51
C ALA A 2 22.97 3.58 -14.25
N ALA A 3 23.53 3.33 -13.05
CA ALA A 3 22.99 3.84 -11.76
C ALA A 3 22.87 5.37 -11.69
N LYS A 4 23.85 6.11 -12.26
CA LYS A 4 23.80 7.58 -12.34
C LYS A 4 22.73 8.08 -13.32
N LYS A 5 22.35 7.27 -14.31
CA LYS A 5 21.36 7.65 -15.33
C LYS A 5 19.92 7.53 -14.83
N ALA A 6 19.65 6.64 -13.87
CA ALA A 6 18.33 6.50 -13.25
C ALA A 6 18.02 7.57 -12.19
N LEU A 7 19.02 8.22 -11.60
CA LEU A 7 18.83 9.38 -10.71
C LEU A 7 18.59 10.68 -11.48
N ALA A 8 18.90 10.71 -12.79
CA ALA A 8 18.94 11.92 -13.61
C ALA A 8 17.58 12.40 -14.15
N SER A 9 16.47 11.70 -13.82
CA SER A 9 15.13 12.07 -14.30
C SER A 9 14.35 13.01 -13.36
N PHE A 10 14.80 13.17 -12.10
CA PHE A 10 14.11 13.98 -11.12
C PHE A 10 14.98 15.14 -10.64
N PRO A 11 14.42 16.35 -10.48
CA PRO A 11 15.17 17.50 -9.99
C PRO A 11 15.82 17.20 -8.63
N LYS A 12 17.06 17.64 -8.42
CA LYS A 12 17.76 17.49 -7.13
C LYS A 12 16.93 17.98 -5.94
N VAL A 13 16.19 19.07 -6.14
CA VAL A 13 15.26 19.65 -5.16
C VAL A 13 14.21 18.64 -4.68
N LEU A 14 13.68 17.79 -5.57
CA LEU A 14 12.68 16.78 -5.20
C LEU A 14 13.30 15.71 -4.30
N LEU A 15 14.54 15.32 -4.56
CA LEU A 15 15.27 14.33 -3.75
C LEU A 15 15.57 14.89 -2.35
N ASP A 16 15.98 16.16 -2.27
CA ASP A 16 16.21 16.86 -0.99
C ASP A 16 14.91 16.96 -0.18
N GLU A 17 13.76 17.20 -0.83
CA GLU A 17 12.45 17.15 -0.17
C GLU A 17 12.12 15.73 0.33
N VAL A 18 12.36 14.69 -0.47
CA VAL A 18 12.12 13.29 -0.07
C VAL A 18 12.92 12.94 1.18
N GLU A 19 14.19 13.32 1.27
CA GLU A 19 15.00 13.11 2.47
C GLU A 19 14.38 13.80 3.70
N LYS A 20 14.02 15.08 3.55
CA LYS A 20 13.38 15.87 4.61
C LYS A 20 12.06 15.27 5.09
N TRP A 21 11.22 14.79 4.18
CA TRP A 21 9.91 14.22 4.51
C TRP A 21 10.00 12.80 5.04
N GLY A 22 10.90 11.97 4.50
CA GLY A 22 11.08 10.58 4.92
C GLY A 22 11.62 10.44 6.37
N GLY A 23 12.36 11.45 6.84
CA GLY A 23 12.84 11.56 8.22
C GLY A 23 11.77 11.94 9.25
N ARG A 24 10.57 12.37 8.85
CA ARG A 24 9.51 12.78 9.78
C ARG A 24 8.83 11.59 10.46
N LYS A 25 8.36 11.76 11.70
CA LYS A 25 7.61 10.72 12.40
C LYS A 25 6.26 10.47 11.72
N GLN A 26 5.92 9.20 11.51
CA GLN A 26 4.62 8.79 10.97
C GLN A 26 3.57 8.79 12.09
N THR A 27 2.34 9.16 11.75
CA THR A 27 1.21 9.14 12.69
C THR A 27 0.54 7.78 12.65
N GLY A 28 0.58 7.03 13.76
CA GLY A 28 -0.18 5.79 13.89
C GLY A 28 -1.68 6.06 13.95
N VAL A 29 -2.48 5.26 13.24
CA VAL A 29 -3.94 5.36 13.26
C VAL A 29 -4.50 3.98 13.56
N SER A 30 -5.29 3.85 14.63
CA SER A 30 -5.89 2.57 15.03
C SER A 30 -7.16 2.27 14.22
N LEU A 31 -7.46 0.98 14.02
CA LEU A 31 -8.73 0.57 13.40
C LEU A 31 -9.94 1.16 14.14
N ARG A 32 -9.92 1.12 15.48
CA ARG A 32 -10.98 1.73 16.31
C ARG A 32 -11.20 3.21 15.99
N TYR A 33 -10.12 3.98 15.78
CA TYR A 33 -10.25 5.38 15.39
C TYR A 33 -10.85 5.52 13.99
N MET A 34 -10.37 4.74 13.01
CA MET A 34 -10.88 4.76 11.65
C MET A 34 -12.38 4.42 11.57
N THR A 35 -12.81 3.37 12.26
CA THR A 35 -14.22 2.95 12.34
C THR A 35 -15.07 4.05 12.96
N LYS A 36 -14.67 4.60 14.12
CA LYS A 36 -15.44 5.67 14.77
C LYS A 36 -15.55 6.92 13.92
N PHE A 37 -14.44 7.32 13.29
CA PHE A 37 -14.40 8.49 12.41
C PHE A 37 -15.30 8.32 11.18
N GLY A 38 -15.28 7.13 10.57
CA GLY A 38 -16.02 6.84 9.35
C GLY A 38 -17.49 6.45 9.54
N SER A 39 -17.93 6.17 10.78
CA SER A 39 -19.29 5.63 11.03
C SER A 39 -20.40 6.58 10.59
N GLN A 40 -20.14 7.89 10.55
CA GLN A 40 -21.05 8.91 10.05
C GLN A 40 -20.26 9.88 9.16
N PRO A 41 -20.07 9.55 7.88
CA PRO A 41 -19.32 10.40 6.97
C PRO A 41 -20.14 11.67 6.69
N THR A 42 -19.52 12.81 6.97
CA THR A 42 -20.05 14.13 6.61
C THR A 42 -19.03 14.81 5.69
N SER A 43 -19.45 15.78 4.87
CA SER A 43 -18.51 16.54 4.02
C SER A 43 -17.37 17.14 4.85
N ARG A 44 -17.66 17.61 6.07
CA ARG A 44 -16.65 18.12 7.00
C ARG A 44 -15.65 17.04 7.45
N ASN A 45 -16.12 15.84 7.77
CA ASN A 45 -15.26 14.72 8.14
C ASN A 45 -14.38 14.28 6.96
N LEU A 46 -14.92 14.27 5.74
CA LEU A 46 -14.16 13.94 4.53
C LEU A 46 -13.03 14.95 4.29
N VAL A 47 -13.32 16.26 4.42
CA VAL A 47 -12.30 17.33 4.35
C VAL A 47 -11.21 17.12 5.40
N PHE A 48 -11.57 16.84 6.66
CA PHE A 48 -10.57 16.56 7.71
C PHE A 48 -9.74 15.31 7.41
N SER A 49 -10.34 14.27 6.85
CA SER A 49 -9.63 13.07 6.44
C SER A 49 -8.65 13.36 5.31
N ALA A 50 -9.06 14.12 4.29
CA ALA A 50 -8.17 14.53 3.19
C ALA A 50 -7.02 15.41 3.69
N GLN A 51 -7.28 16.37 4.58
CA GLN A 51 -6.23 17.21 5.20
C GLN A 51 -5.22 16.37 6.00
N PHE A 52 -5.68 15.37 6.74
CA PHE A 52 -4.80 14.42 7.42
C PHE A 52 -3.93 13.66 6.41
N LEU A 53 -4.53 13.10 5.36
CA LEU A 53 -3.82 12.36 4.32
C LEU A 53 -2.83 13.23 3.53
N HIS A 54 -3.18 14.47 3.23
CA HIS A 54 -2.31 15.44 2.55
C HIS A 54 -1.04 15.72 3.34
N LYS A 55 -1.11 15.67 4.67
CA LYS A 55 0.05 15.81 5.58
C LYS A 55 0.80 14.48 5.80
N GLU A 56 0.09 13.37 5.94
CA GLU A 56 0.66 12.08 6.35
C GLU A 56 1.24 11.28 5.17
N LEU A 57 0.59 11.27 4.01
CA LEU A 57 1.01 10.47 2.85
C LEU A 57 2.41 10.83 2.33
N PRO A 58 2.82 12.12 2.22
CA PRO A 58 4.18 12.48 1.81
C PRO A 58 5.25 11.89 2.73
N ILE A 59 5.01 11.84 4.04
CA ILE A 59 5.93 11.25 5.02
C ILE A 59 6.13 9.75 4.72
N ARG A 60 5.03 9.03 4.55
CA ARG A 60 5.04 7.58 4.33
C ARG A 60 5.66 7.22 2.98
N ILE A 61 5.29 7.92 1.92
CA ILE A 61 5.77 7.70 0.55
C ILE A 61 7.26 8.06 0.44
N ALA A 62 7.69 9.20 0.97
CA ALA A 62 9.10 9.59 0.96
C ALA A 62 9.98 8.56 1.66
N ARG A 63 9.55 8.04 2.82
CA ARG A 63 10.27 6.97 3.51
C ARG A 63 10.42 5.71 2.65
N ARG A 64 9.39 5.34 1.88
CA ARG A 64 9.50 4.18 0.95
C ARG A 64 10.53 4.43 -0.14
N THR A 65 10.59 5.64 -0.68
CA THR A 65 11.63 6.01 -1.65
C THR A 65 13.03 5.84 -1.07
N LEU A 66 13.28 6.35 0.14
CA LEU A 66 14.57 6.22 0.83
C LEU A 66 14.94 4.75 1.10
N GLU A 67 13.97 3.94 1.53
CA GLU A 67 14.15 2.51 1.73
C GLU A 67 14.49 1.76 0.43
N LEU A 68 13.82 2.07 -0.67
CA LEU A 68 14.12 1.48 -1.97
C LEU A 68 15.52 1.85 -2.46
N GLN A 69 16.01 3.04 -2.12
CA GLN A 69 17.37 3.49 -2.45
C GLN A 69 18.43 2.78 -1.60
N SER A 70 18.13 2.43 -0.36
CA SER A 70 19.06 1.77 0.57
C SER A 70 19.05 0.24 0.50
N LEU A 71 18.30 -0.34 -0.43
CA LEU A 71 18.23 -1.78 -0.64
C LEU A 71 19.61 -2.43 -0.88
N PRO A 72 19.96 -3.52 -0.15
CA PRO A 72 21.31 -4.07 -0.14
C PRO A 72 21.63 -4.91 -1.40
N PHE A 73 22.89 -5.34 -1.49
CA PHE A 73 23.39 -6.27 -2.52
C PHE A 73 23.20 -5.82 -3.98
N GLY A 74 22.98 -4.52 -4.19
CA GLY A 74 22.67 -3.98 -5.51
C GLY A 74 21.22 -4.19 -5.95
N LEU A 75 20.33 -4.65 -5.06
CA LEU A 75 18.90 -4.76 -5.33
C LEU A 75 18.29 -3.39 -5.67
N SER A 76 18.74 -2.32 -5.03
CA SER A 76 18.35 -0.93 -5.33
C SER A 76 18.63 -0.51 -6.78
N GLN A 77 19.54 -1.19 -7.47
CA GLN A 77 19.94 -0.89 -8.85
C GLN A 77 19.23 -1.76 -9.89
N LYS A 78 18.38 -2.69 -9.46
CA LYS A 78 17.66 -3.56 -10.39
C LYS A 78 16.59 -2.76 -11.14
N PRO A 79 16.46 -2.93 -12.46
CA PRO A 79 15.51 -2.14 -13.26
C PRO A 79 14.09 -2.14 -12.72
N ALA A 80 13.63 -3.29 -12.22
CA ALA A 80 12.28 -3.41 -11.66
C ALA A 80 12.11 -2.60 -10.35
N VAL A 81 13.13 -2.57 -9.50
CA VAL A 81 13.15 -1.80 -8.24
C VAL A 81 13.24 -0.30 -8.51
N LEU A 82 14.06 0.10 -9.48
CA LEU A 82 14.13 1.50 -9.92
C LEU A 82 12.77 1.99 -10.44
N LYS A 83 12.05 1.16 -11.20
CA LYS A 83 10.69 1.50 -11.65
C LYS A 83 9.71 1.71 -10.50
N VAL A 84 9.78 0.86 -9.47
CA VAL A 84 8.97 1.01 -8.25
C VAL A 84 9.32 2.31 -7.53
N ARG A 85 10.62 2.61 -7.36
CA ARG A 85 11.08 3.86 -6.76
C ARG A 85 10.54 5.08 -7.51
N ASP A 86 10.57 5.05 -8.85
CA ASP A 86 10.07 6.15 -9.67
C ASP A 86 8.56 6.37 -9.49
N TRP A 87 7.76 5.31 -9.30
CA TRP A 87 6.33 5.44 -8.94
C TRP A 87 6.10 6.12 -7.59
N TYR A 88 6.93 5.83 -6.59
CA TYR A 88 6.86 6.51 -5.29
C TYR A 88 7.29 7.98 -5.40
N LEU A 89 8.30 8.29 -6.22
CA LEU A 89 8.72 9.68 -6.49
C LEU A 89 7.63 10.48 -7.19
N GLU A 90 6.99 9.91 -8.22
CA GLU A 90 5.86 10.52 -8.92
C GLU A 90 4.69 10.78 -7.96
N SER A 91 4.33 9.77 -7.15
CA SER A 91 3.27 9.92 -6.14
C SER A 91 3.61 10.95 -5.06
N PHE A 92 4.88 11.05 -4.65
CA PHE A 92 5.33 12.08 -3.72
C PHE A 92 5.15 13.47 -4.33
N HIS A 93 5.59 13.65 -5.58
CA HIS A 93 5.43 14.90 -6.32
C HIS A 93 3.96 15.29 -6.46
N ASP A 94 3.08 14.37 -6.88
CA ASP A 94 1.65 14.63 -7.04
C ASP A 94 1.03 15.19 -5.75
N ILE A 95 1.32 14.59 -4.59
CA ILE A 95 0.76 15.02 -3.30
C ILE A 95 1.35 16.37 -2.89
N ARG A 96 2.65 16.58 -3.10
CA ARG A 96 3.34 17.83 -2.72
C ARG A 96 2.94 19.02 -3.59
N SER A 97 2.61 18.77 -4.85
CA SER A 97 2.12 19.77 -5.81
C SER A 97 0.62 20.05 -5.65
N PHE A 98 -0.12 19.18 -4.97
CA PHE A 98 -1.54 19.39 -4.71
C PHE A 98 -1.74 20.54 -3.70
N PRO A 99 -2.62 21.53 -4.00
CA PRO A 99 -2.87 22.66 -3.11
C PRO A 99 -3.45 22.22 -1.76
N GLU A 100 -3.41 23.09 -0.76
CA GLU A 100 -4.04 22.80 0.54
C GLU A 100 -5.53 22.53 0.38
N VAL A 101 -6.01 21.42 0.95
CA VAL A 101 -7.43 21.06 0.95
C VAL A 101 -8.21 21.91 1.95
N LYS A 102 -9.03 22.85 1.46
CA LYS A 102 -9.78 23.79 2.32
C LYS A 102 -11.27 23.48 2.38
N ASP A 103 -11.82 22.98 1.28
CA ASP A 103 -13.24 22.72 1.13
C ASP A 103 -13.53 21.37 0.45
N THR A 104 -14.81 21.11 0.20
CA THR A 104 -15.28 19.86 -0.39
C THR A 104 -14.84 19.68 -1.85
N ASN A 105 -14.64 20.76 -2.60
CA ASN A 105 -14.19 20.68 -3.98
C ASN A 105 -12.70 20.28 -4.04
N ASP A 106 -11.88 20.90 -3.19
CA ASP A 106 -10.47 20.51 -3.04
C ASP A 106 -10.35 19.05 -2.57
N GLU A 107 -11.19 18.65 -1.62
CA GLU A 107 -11.26 17.29 -1.07
C GLU A 107 -11.56 16.26 -2.15
N LEU A 108 -12.52 16.54 -3.04
CA LEU A 108 -12.85 15.65 -4.16
C LEU A 108 -11.70 15.55 -5.16
N GLY A 109 -11.06 16.68 -5.48
CA GLY A 109 -9.86 16.72 -6.31
C GLY A 109 -8.72 15.89 -5.72
N PHE A 110 -8.48 16.02 -4.42
CA PHE A 110 -7.48 15.28 -3.68
C PHE A 110 -7.79 13.78 -3.68
N THR A 111 -9.06 13.42 -3.44
CA THR A 111 -9.56 12.05 -3.49
C THR A 111 -9.26 11.38 -4.83
N ASN A 112 -9.50 12.07 -5.93
CA ASN A 112 -9.21 11.56 -7.27
C ASN A 112 -7.70 11.37 -7.51
N MET A 113 -6.88 12.30 -7.03
CA MET A 113 -5.41 12.16 -7.11
C MET A 113 -4.91 10.94 -6.32
N ILE A 114 -5.35 10.73 -5.08
CA ILE A 114 -4.91 9.57 -4.29
C ILE A 114 -5.48 8.23 -4.80
N LYS A 115 -6.64 8.25 -5.48
CA LYS A 115 -7.14 7.08 -6.24
C LYS A 115 -6.15 6.71 -7.35
N MET A 116 -5.62 7.69 -8.10
CA MET A 116 -4.61 7.45 -9.13
C MET A 116 -3.30 6.91 -8.55
N ILE A 117 -2.87 7.41 -7.38
CA ILE A 117 -1.72 6.83 -6.65
C ILE A 117 -1.96 5.36 -6.30
N LYS A 118 -3.15 5.01 -5.79
CA LYS A 118 -3.50 3.62 -5.45
C LYS A 118 -3.37 2.70 -6.67
N VAL A 119 -3.83 3.16 -7.84
CA VAL A 119 -3.74 2.43 -9.12
C VAL A 119 -2.29 2.31 -9.58
N ARG A 120 -1.53 3.41 -9.60
CA ARG A 120 -0.08 3.42 -9.94
C ARG A 120 0.68 2.37 -9.14
N HIS A 121 0.33 2.21 -7.86
CA HIS A 121 1.00 1.27 -6.96
C HIS A 121 0.49 -0.18 -7.03
N ASN A 122 -0.47 -0.54 -7.89
CA ASN A 122 -1.01 -1.91 -7.95
C ASN A 122 0.07 -2.95 -8.26
N ASN A 123 0.99 -2.63 -9.19
CA ASN A 123 2.04 -3.55 -9.64
C ASN A 123 3.32 -3.52 -8.81
N VAL A 124 3.34 -2.85 -7.65
CA VAL A 124 4.53 -2.78 -6.79
C VAL A 124 5.01 -4.17 -6.35
N VAL A 125 4.11 -5.04 -5.90
CA VAL A 125 4.47 -6.39 -5.42
C VAL A 125 5.09 -7.25 -6.53
N PRO A 126 4.45 -7.44 -7.70
CA PRO A 126 5.06 -8.22 -8.78
C PRO A 126 6.37 -7.60 -9.30
N MET A 127 6.50 -6.28 -9.33
CA MET A 127 7.75 -5.63 -9.73
C MET A 127 8.88 -5.82 -8.71
N MET A 128 8.57 -5.78 -7.41
CA MET A 128 9.56 -6.10 -6.38
C MET A 128 9.99 -7.56 -6.46
N ALA A 129 9.05 -8.49 -6.70
CA ALA A 129 9.37 -9.90 -6.93
C ALA A 129 10.29 -10.09 -8.15
N LEU A 130 10.00 -9.41 -9.26
CA LEU A 130 10.87 -9.39 -10.43
C LEU A 130 12.25 -8.81 -10.11
N GLY A 131 12.34 -7.75 -9.30
CA GLY A 131 13.61 -7.19 -8.86
C GLY A 131 14.45 -8.17 -8.04
N VAL A 132 13.82 -8.91 -7.14
CA VAL A 132 14.48 -9.98 -6.38
C VAL A 132 14.92 -11.13 -7.28
N GLN A 133 14.11 -11.50 -8.28
CA GLN A 133 14.49 -12.50 -9.28
C GLN A 133 15.70 -12.04 -10.11
N GLN A 134 15.70 -10.78 -10.57
CA GLN A 134 16.85 -10.17 -11.27
C GLN A 134 18.11 -10.14 -10.39
N LEU A 135 17.97 -10.02 -9.08
CA LEU A 135 19.10 -10.16 -8.16
C LEU A 135 19.60 -11.60 -8.05
N LYS A 136 18.68 -12.56 -7.92
CA LYS A 136 19.03 -13.99 -7.80
C LYS A 136 19.80 -14.50 -9.03
N ASN A 137 19.52 -13.96 -10.22
CA ASN A 137 20.25 -14.33 -11.44
C ASN A 137 21.72 -13.85 -11.44
N ASP A 138 22.04 -12.80 -10.68
CA ASP A 138 23.39 -12.21 -10.62
C ASP A 138 24.21 -12.75 -9.44
N ILE A 139 23.59 -13.46 -8.50
CA ILE A 139 24.23 -13.94 -7.26
C ILE A 139 24.26 -15.47 -7.26
N ASN A 140 25.39 -16.06 -6.84
CA ASN A 140 25.48 -17.50 -6.64
C ASN A 140 24.42 -17.97 -5.60
N PRO A 141 23.54 -18.93 -5.92
CA PRO A 141 22.47 -19.40 -5.03
C PRO A 141 22.95 -19.94 -3.67
N LYS A 142 24.25 -20.24 -3.51
CA LYS A 142 24.85 -20.65 -2.23
C LYS A 142 25.16 -19.49 -1.27
N ALA A 143 24.99 -18.23 -1.69
CA ALA A 143 25.24 -17.08 -0.82
C ALA A 143 24.09 -16.88 0.19
N ARG A 144 24.38 -17.03 1.49
CA ARG A 144 23.47 -16.79 2.64
C ARG A 144 23.11 -15.30 2.85
N LYS A 145 22.70 -14.58 1.80
CA LYS A 145 22.47 -13.12 1.82
C LYS A 145 20.99 -12.72 1.74
N LEU A 146 20.06 -13.64 2.04
CA LEU A 146 18.62 -13.44 1.82
C LEU A 146 17.87 -12.88 3.03
N ASP A 147 18.37 -13.05 4.25
CA ASP A 147 17.64 -12.65 5.46
C ASP A 147 17.44 -11.14 5.58
N GLU A 148 18.46 -10.34 5.22
CA GLU A 148 18.35 -8.88 5.17
C GLU A 148 17.32 -8.42 4.13
N ILE A 149 17.21 -9.13 3.00
CA ILE A 149 16.21 -8.85 1.97
C ILE A 149 14.80 -9.19 2.50
N HIS A 150 14.62 -10.32 3.17
CA HIS A 150 13.33 -10.68 3.77
C HIS A 150 12.88 -9.65 4.79
N GLN A 151 13.73 -9.29 5.76
CA GLN A 151 13.42 -8.29 6.78
C GLN A 151 13.08 -6.92 6.15
N PHE A 152 13.77 -6.55 5.08
CA PHE A 152 13.43 -5.35 4.32
C PHE A 152 12.03 -5.46 3.70
N LEU A 153 11.76 -6.53 2.97
CA LEU A 153 10.51 -6.73 2.26
C LEU A 153 9.32 -6.74 3.22
N ASP A 154 9.47 -7.33 4.40
CA ASP A 154 8.46 -7.30 5.45
C ASP A 154 8.13 -5.87 5.88
N ARG A 155 9.16 -5.06 6.21
CA ARG A 155 8.96 -3.64 6.58
C ARG A 155 8.37 -2.81 5.43
N PHE A 156 8.80 -3.09 4.20
CA PHE A 156 8.33 -2.42 3.00
C PHE A 156 6.84 -2.72 2.76
N TYR A 157 6.44 -3.99 2.79
CA TYR A 157 5.07 -4.41 2.54
C TYR A 157 4.14 -4.02 3.68
N MET A 158 4.57 -4.09 4.95
CA MET A 158 3.76 -3.61 6.08
C MET A 158 3.43 -2.12 5.96
N SER A 159 4.41 -1.28 5.62
CA SER A 159 4.13 0.15 5.41
C SER A 159 3.25 0.39 4.18
N ARG A 160 3.43 -0.39 3.11
CA ARG A 160 2.58 -0.28 1.91
C ARG A 160 1.14 -0.65 2.21
N ILE A 161 0.91 -1.70 3.01
CA ILE A 161 -0.43 -2.06 3.52
C ILE A 161 -1.01 -0.86 4.28
N GLY A 162 -0.23 -0.22 5.16
CA GLY A 162 -0.67 0.98 5.88
C GLY A 162 -1.04 2.17 4.96
N ILE A 163 -0.28 2.42 3.89
CA ILE A 163 -0.62 3.46 2.90
C ILE A 163 -1.91 3.10 2.16
N ARG A 164 -2.05 1.84 1.69
CA ARG A 164 -3.26 1.38 0.99
C ARG A 164 -4.48 1.38 1.90
N MET A 165 -4.32 1.09 3.18
CA MET A 165 -5.39 1.17 4.18
C MET A 165 -5.90 2.60 4.33
N LEU A 166 -4.99 3.57 4.49
CA LEU A 166 -5.34 4.98 4.61
C LEU A 166 -6.08 5.52 3.38
N ILE A 167 -5.51 5.30 2.19
CA ILE A 167 -6.14 5.72 0.93
C ILE A 167 -7.46 4.97 0.71
N GLY A 168 -7.46 3.66 0.93
CA GLY A 168 -8.62 2.80 0.73
C GLY A 168 -9.78 3.20 1.63
N GLN A 169 -9.51 3.48 2.90
CA GLN A 169 -10.53 3.90 3.85
C GLN A 169 -11.18 5.21 3.42
N HIS A 170 -10.38 6.24 3.11
CA HIS A 170 -10.89 7.53 2.69
C HIS A 170 -11.71 7.41 1.40
N VAL A 171 -11.21 6.67 0.41
CA VAL A 171 -11.92 6.45 -0.85
C VAL A 171 -13.24 5.69 -0.65
N ALA A 172 -13.28 4.70 0.24
CA ALA A 172 -14.47 3.91 0.50
C ALA A 172 -15.55 4.69 1.27
N LEU A 173 -15.18 5.72 2.03
CA LEU A 173 -16.15 6.60 2.70
C LEU A 173 -16.93 7.51 1.73
N HIS A 174 -16.50 7.59 0.47
CA HIS A 174 -17.23 8.27 -0.61
C HIS A 174 -18.23 7.37 -1.34
N ASP A 175 -18.34 6.08 -0.97
CA ASP A 175 -19.33 5.20 -1.58
C ASP A 175 -20.75 5.56 -1.10
N HIS A 176 -21.62 5.91 -2.05
CA HIS A 176 -23.03 6.24 -1.76
C HIS A 176 -23.87 4.98 -1.48
N ASN A 177 -23.36 3.80 -1.81
CA ASN A 177 -24.03 2.53 -1.57
C ASN A 177 -23.06 1.54 -0.90
N PRO A 178 -22.62 1.83 0.35
CA PRO A 178 -21.67 0.98 1.04
C PRO A 178 -22.29 -0.40 1.31
N GLN A 179 -21.45 -1.42 1.37
CA GLN A 179 -21.91 -2.73 1.82
C GLN A 179 -22.46 -2.64 3.25
N PRO A 180 -23.47 -3.46 3.60
CA PRO A 180 -23.94 -3.58 4.98
C PRO A 180 -22.77 -3.89 5.92
N ASP A 181 -22.88 -3.40 7.16
CA ASP A 181 -21.86 -3.61 8.20
C ASP A 181 -20.44 -3.17 7.78
N CYS A 182 -20.31 -2.20 6.87
CA CYS A 182 -19.02 -1.63 6.48
C CYS A 182 -18.93 -0.14 6.82
N VAL A 183 -17.79 0.24 7.39
CA VAL A 183 -17.37 1.63 7.55
C VAL A 183 -16.14 1.87 6.68
N GLY A 184 -16.35 2.45 5.50
CA GLY A 184 -15.32 2.51 4.47
C GLY A 184 -14.92 1.09 4.04
N CYS A 185 -13.66 0.72 4.22
CA CYS A 185 -13.17 -0.64 3.92
C CYS A 185 -13.09 -1.56 5.16
N ILE A 186 -13.65 -1.14 6.30
CA ILE A 186 -13.64 -1.90 7.55
C ILE A 186 -15.01 -2.57 7.75
N HIS A 187 -15.03 -3.89 7.74
CA HIS A 187 -16.23 -4.68 8.04
C HIS A 187 -16.41 -4.78 9.57
N THR A 188 -17.51 -4.28 10.11
CA THR A 188 -17.82 -4.19 11.54
C THR A 188 -18.58 -5.39 12.09
N LYS A 189 -18.71 -6.45 11.28
CA LYS A 189 -19.35 -7.71 11.68
C LYS A 189 -18.73 -8.92 10.98
N VAL A 190 -17.40 -8.99 10.93
CA VAL A 190 -16.69 -9.98 10.11
C VAL A 190 -16.86 -11.38 10.68
N SER A 191 -17.26 -12.34 9.84
CA SER A 191 -17.33 -13.77 10.17
C SER A 191 -16.02 -14.45 9.77
N PRO A 192 -15.18 -14.92 10.71
CA PRO A 192 -13.97 -15.65 10.37
C PRO A 192 -14.26 -16.92 9.58
N MET A 193 -15.42 -17.53 9.82
CA MET A 193 -15.89 -18.70 9.09
C MET A 193 -16.13 -18.40 7.61
N ASP A 194 -16.78 -17.28 7.30
CA ASP A 194 -17.02 -16.88 5.91
C ASP A 194 -15.72 -16.46 5.22
N VAL A 195 -14.84 -15.75 5.93
CA VAL A 195 -13.50 -15.41 5.41
C VAL A 195 -12.70 -16.66 5.06
N ALA A 196 -12.66 -17.64 5.96
CA ALA A 196 -11.95 -18.89 5.73
C ALA A 196 -12.60 -19.72 4.61
N ARG A 197 -13.93 -19.77 4.55
CA ARG A 197 -14.67 -20.47 3.49
C ARG A 197 -14.39 -19.86 2.13
N ASN A 198 -14.55 -18.55 1.97
CA ASN A 198 -14.30 -17.85 0.71
C ASN A 198 -12.85 -18.06 0.24
N ALA A 199 -11.88 -17.90 1.14
CA ALA A 199 -10.47 -18.12 0.82
C ALA A 199 -10.18 -19.58 0.40
N SER A 200 -10.83 -20.55 1.06
CA SER A 200 -10.70 -21.96 0.71
C SER A 200 -11.32 -22.29 -0.64
N GLU A 201 -12.47 -21.70 -0.97
CA GLU A 201 -13.17 -21.88 -2.24
C GLU A 201 -12.37 -21.28 -3.39
N ASP A 202 -11.81 -20.07 -3.22
CA ASP A 202 -10.92 -19.45 -4.18
C ASP A 202 -9.69 -20.32 -4.47
N ALA A 203 -9.05 -20.86 -3.43
CA ALA A 203 -7.90 -21.74 -3.57
C ALA A 203 -8.28 -23.06 -4.28
N ARG A 204 -9.42 -23.67 -3.90
CA ARG A 204 -9.94 -24.89 -4.53
C ARG A 204 -10.26 -24.66 -6.01
N ALA A 205 -10.84 -23.52 -6.37
CA ALA A 205 -11.14 -23.18 -7.77
C ALA A 205 -9.85 -23.11 -8.62
N ILE A 206 -8.77 -22.54 -8.07
CA ILE A 206 -7.46 -22.55 -8.74
C ILE A 206 -6.93 -23.99 -8.86
N CYS A 207 -6.96 -24.78 -7.78
CA CYS A 207 -6.50 -26.17 -7.82
C CYS A 207 -7.26 -27.03 -8.84
N LEU A 208 -8.59 -26.91 -8.88
CA LEU A 208 -9.43 -27.61 -9.85
C LEU A 208 -9.06 -27.24 -11.28
N ARG A 209 -8.79 -25.96 -11.54
CA ARG A 209 -8.39 -25.49 -12.87
C ARG A 209 -7.02 -26.02 -13.29
N GLU A 210 -6.03 -25.99 -12.40
CA GLU A 210 -4.65 -26.37 -12.74
C GLU A 210 -4.41 -27.88 -12.70
N TYR A 211 -5.08 -28.61 -11.81
CA TYR A 211 -4.80 -30.03 -11.52
C TYR A 211 -5.99 -30.96 -11.74
N GLY A 212 -7.16 -30.44 -12.11
CA GLY A 212 -8.39 -31.23 -12.31
C GLY A 212 -9.02 -31.77 -11.02
N SER A 213 -8.43 -31.47 -9.85
CA SER A 213 -8.92 -31.90 -8.54
C SER A 213 -8.51 -30.89 -7.47
N ALA A 214 -9.25 -30.88 -6.36
CA ALA A 214 -8.89 -30.13 -5.16
C ALA A 214 -9.34 -30.89 -3.93
N PRO A 215 -8.59 -30.84 -2.82
CA PRO A 215 -9.02 -31.45 -1.57
C PRO A 215 -10.28 -30.77 -1.02
N ASP A 216 -11.06 -31.52 -0.26
CA ASP A 216 -12.13 -30.94 0.54
C ASP A 216 -11.55 -30.25 1.77
N VAL A 217 -12.14 -29.10 2.13
CA VAL A 217 -11.69 -28.28 3.25
C VAL A 217 -12.81 -28.25 4.29
N ASN A 218 -12.59 -28.92 5.41
CA ASN A 218 -13.50 -28.92 6.55
C ASN A 218 -13.06 -27.87 7.56
N ILE A 219 -13.91 -26.87 7.80
CA ILE A 219 -13.65 -25.78 8.73
C ILE A 219 -14.50 -25.99 9.98
N TYR A 220 -13.85 -26.03 11.14
CA TYR A 220 -14.48 -26.26 12.44
C TYR A 220 -14.42 -25.01 13.32
N GLY A 221 -15.42 -24.84 14.19
CA GLY A 221 -15.53 -23.70 15.09
C GLY A 221 -16.98 -23.23 15.22
N ASP A 222 -17.16 -22.08 15.87
CA ASP A 222 -18.46 -21.42 15.95
C ASP A 222 -18.81 -20.76 14.60
N GLN A 223 -19.87 -21.26 13.97
CA GLN A 223 -20.35 -20.80 12.66
C GLN A 223 -21.00 -19.41 12.69
N CYS A 224 -21.43 -18.96 13.86
CA CYS A 224 -22.13 -17.69 14.04
C CYS A 224 -21.24 -16.61 14.66
N PHE A 225 -19.98 -16.92 14.96
CA PHE A 225 -19.06 -15.99 15.60
C PHE A 225 -18.66 -14.84 14.65
N THR A 226 -18.77 -13.61 15.13
CA THR A 226 -18.38 -12.40 14.39
C THR A 226 -17.57 -11.44 15.25
N PHE A 227 -16.56 -10.80 14.68
CA PHE A 227 -15.88 -9.66 15.31
C PHE A 227 -16.55 -8.33 14.92
N PRO A 228 -16.64 -7.35 15.85
CA PRO A 228 -17.10 -6.00 15.57
C PRO A 228 -16.08 -5.15 14.76
#